data_AF-X1B1G2-F1
#
_entry.id   AF-X1B1G2-F1
#
_cell.length_a   1.000
_cell.length_b   1.000
_cell.length_c   1.000
_cell.angle_alpha   90.00
_cell.angle_beta   90.00
_cell.angle_gamma   90.00
#
_symmetry.space_group_name_H-M   'P 1'
#
loop_
_entity.id
_entity.type
_entity.pdbx_description
1 polymer ?
#
loop_
_entity_poly.entity_id
_entity_poly.type
_entity_poly.pdbx_seq_one_letter_code
_entity_poly.pdbx_strand_id
1 'polypeptide(L)'
;ELHEELHNYSAEVFKNKIVPPLSSQAWQNSVEAYLSGIGCLAANIQFYASAYGEISPCDFSPLSFGNIRKESLKRIWMRLVKHPAFNHRSPFCRMQNKEFRHFYIDPIPDDAPLPYSIKNLPSVDYRKAKIPEVNFTQ
;
A
#
# COMPACT_ATOMS: atom_id res chain seq x y z
N GLU A 1 18.07 2.91 19.21
CA GLU A 1 17.65 2.07 20.35
C GLU A 1 16.36 1.29 20.04
N LEU A 2 15.14 1.84 20.18
CA LEU A 2 13.90 1.06 19.99
C LEU A 2 13.76 0.38 18.60
N HIS A 3 14.18 1.06 17.52
CA HIS A 3 14.15 0.48 16.18
C HIS A 3 15.01 -0.79 16.05
N GLU A 4 16.23 -0.75 16.59
CA GLU A 4 17.18 -1.86 16.55
C GLU A 4 16.70 -3.01 17.43
N GLU A 5 16.13 -2.70 18.60
CA GLU A 5 15.55 -3.69 19.50
C GLU A 5 14.42 -4.48 18.82
N LEU A 6 13.47 -3.78 18.16
CA LEU A 6 12.40 -4.41 17.41
C LEU A 6 12.90 -5.24 16.24
N HIS A 7 13.95 -4.78 15.54
CA HIS A 7 14.57 -5.52 14.46
C HIS A 7 15.21 -6.81 14.96
N ASN A 8 16.02 -6.73 16.02
CA ASN A 8 16.70 -7.87 16.62
C ASN A 8 15.70 -8.91 17.15
N TYR A 9 14.64 -8.45 17.82
CA TYR A 9 13.57 -9.32 18.28
C TYR A 9 12.86 -10.02 17.12
N SER A 10 12.54 -9.28 16.04
CA SER A 10 11.94 -9.88 14.83
C SER A 10 12.86 -10.94 14.23
N ALA A 11 14.17 -10.65 14.12
CA ALA A 11 15.17 -11.58 13.60
C ALA A 11 15.27 -12.86 14.44
N GLU A 12 15.19 -12.74 15.77
CA GLU A 12 15.16 -13.88 16.68
C GLU A 12 13.90 -14.75 16.50
N VAL A 13 12.72 -14.12 16.41
CA VAL A 13 11.44 -14.79 16.11
C VAL A 13 11.54 -15.58 14.80
N PHE A 14 12.08 -14.98 13.74
CA PHE A 14 12.30 -15.65 12.46
C PHE A 14 13.30 -16.81 12.56
N LYS A 15 14.46 -16.59 13.21
CA LYS A 15 15.52 -17.59 13.38
C LYS A 15 15.02 -18.83 14.12
N ASN A 16 14.19 -18.61 15.15
CA ASN A 16 13.61 -19.67 15.98
C ASN A 16 12.31 -20.25 15.41
N LYS A 17 11.85 -19.78 14.24
CA LYS A 17 10.62 -20.23 13.57
C LYS A 17 9.38 -20.13 14.47
N ILE A 18 9.34 -19.12 15.35
CA ILE A 18 8.20 -18.86 16.23
C ILE A 18 7.03 -18.34 15.38
N VAL A 19 5.84 -18.90 15.58
CA VAL A 19 4.63 -18.54 14.82
C VAL A 19 3.54 -17.96 15.74
N PRO A 20 2.84 -16.90 15.31
CA PRO A 20 3.03 -16.16 14.05
C PRO A 20 4.33 -15.34 14.05
N PRO A 21 4.98 -15.17 12.89
CA PRO A 21 6.18 -14.33 12.79
C PRO A 21 5.82 -12.88 13.11
N LEU A 22 6.70 -12.18 13.82
CA LEU A 22 6.57 -10.76 14.11
C LEU A 22 7.58 -9.97 13.27
N SER A 23 7.12 -8.88 12.67
CA SER A 23 7.98 -7.95 11.95
C SER A 23 7.37 -6.57 11.99
N SER A 24 8.19 -5.53 12.20
CA SER A 24 7.69 -4.16 12.19
C SER A 24 7.47 -3.68 10.76
N GLN A 25 6.26 -3.16 10.50
CA GLN A 25 5.93 -2.62 9.17
C GLN A 25 6.78 -1.38 8.83
N ALA A 26 7.21 -0.62 9.85
CA ALA A 26 8.12 0.51 9.68
C ALA A 26 9.47 0.06 9.11
N TRP A 27 10.01 -1.08 9.58
CA TRP A 27 11.21 -1.67 8.99
C TRP A 27 10.94 -2.25 7.60
N GLN A 28 9.85 -3.01 7.39
CA GLN A 28 9.54 -3.60 6.08
C GLN A 28 9.47 -2.57 4.94
N ASN A 29 8.99 -1.37 5.24
CA ASN A 29 8.86 -0.26 4.30
C ASN A 29 10.11 0.64 4.23
N SER A 30 11.22 0.27 4.88
CA SER A 30 12.48 1.02 4.86
C SER A 30 13.38 0.63 3.69
N VAL A 31 14.41 1.43 3.43
CA VAL A 31 15.41 1.16 2.38
C VAL A 31 16.18 -0.12 2.69
N GLU A 32 16.52 -0.36 3.95
CA GLU A 32 17.23 -1.55 4.42
C GLU A 32 16.44 -2.83 4.12
N ALA A 33 15.14 -2.84 4.41
CA ALA A 33 14.29 -3.97 4.08
C ALA A 33 14.10 -4.14 2.56
N TYR A 34 14.06 -3.05 1.79
CA TYR A 34 14.04 -3.16 0.32
C TYR A 34 15.31 -3.77 -0.25
N LEU A 35 16.49 -3.37 0.24
CA LEU A 35 17.77 -3.98 -0.14
C LEU A 35 17.82 -5.46 0.27
N SER A 36 17.07 -5.84 1.32
CA SER A 36 16.85 -7.22 1.75
C SER A 36 15.75 -7.96 0.96
N GLY A 37 15.13 -7.30 -0.03
CA GLY A 37 14.16 -7.89 -0.96
C GLY A 37 12.67 -7.69 -0.62
N ILE A 38 12.34 -6.95 0.43
CA ILE A 38 10.97 -6.78 0.95
C ILE A 38 10.30 -5.53 0.32
N GLY A 39 10.62 -4.34 0.83
CA GLY A 39 10.00 -3.08 0.42
C GLY A 39 8.48 -3.04 0.67
N CYS A 40 7.76 -2.20 -0.07
CA CYS A 40 6.31 -2.08 0.07
C CYS A 40 5.60 -3.35 -0.42
N LEU A 41 4.94 -4.05 0.52
CA LEU A 41 4.23 -5.31 0.26
C LEU A 41 2.86 -5.12 -0.41
N ALA A 42 2.32 -3.90 -0.33
CA ALA A 42 0.99 -3.55 -0.81
C ALA A 42 0.83 -3.95 -2.28
N ALA A 43 -0.20 -4.75 -2.57
CA ALA A 43 -0.49 -5.26 -3.91
C ALA A 43 0.61 -6.09 -4.58
N ASN A 44 1.56 -6.61 -3.79
CA ASN A 44 2.58 -7.53 -4.26
C ASN A 44 2.39 -8.89 -3.59
N ILE A 45 2.45 -8.92 -2.26
CA ILE A 45 2.22 -10.12 -1.44
C ILE A 45 1.24 -9.89 -0.29
N GLN A 46 0.78 -8.64 -0.11
CA GLN A 46 -0.15 -8.23 0.94
C GLN A 46 -1.38 -7.56 0.33
N PHE A 47 -2.52 -7.80 0.98
CA PHE A 47 -3.74 -6.99 0.89
C PHE A 47 -4.35 -6.89 2.30
N TYR A 48 -5.25 -5.93 2.50
CA TYR A 48 -6.06 -5.81 3.70
C TYR A 48 -7.52 -6.08 3.37
N ALA A 49 -8.21 -6.86 4.21
CA ALA A 49 -9.64 -7.09 4.13
C ALA A 49 -10.31 -6.46 5.35
N SER A 50 -11.17 -5.46 5.12
CA SER A 50 -11.94 -4.84 6.19
C SER A 50 -13.04 -5.76 6.74
N ALA A 51 -13.58 -5.44 7.91
CA ALA A 51 -14.71 -6.16 8.51
C ALA A 51 -15.97 -6.18 7.61
N TYR A 52 -16.13 -5.18 6.73
CA TYR A 52 -17.22 -5.10 5.77
C TYR A 52 -16.92 -5.79 4.43
N GLY A 53 -15.73 -6.38 4.28
CA GLY A 53 -15.31 -7.15 3.11
C GLY A 53 -14.64 -6.35 1.99
N GLU A 54 -14.45 -5.03 2.15
CA GLU A 54 -13.65 -4.22 1.23
C GLU A 54 -12.18 -4.68 1.24
N ILE A 55 -11.60 -4.84 0.05
CA ILE A 55 -10.21 -5.24 -0.14
C ILE A 55 -9.38 -4.03 -0.56
N SER A 56 -8.37 -3.73 0.24
CA SER A 56 -7.42 -2.63 0.04
C SER A 56 -5.99 -3.18 -0.17
N PRO A 57 -5.08 -2.43 -0.81
CA PRO A 57 -3.72 -2.92 -1.09
C PRO A 57 -2.88 -3.05 0.19
N CYS A 58 -3.15 -2.24 1.21
CA CYS A 58 -2.71 -2.42 2.59
C CYS A 58 -3.71 -1.75 3.54
N ASP A 59 -3.50 -1.89 4.84
CA ASP A 59 -4.27 -1.27 5.92
C ASP A 59 -4.13 0.26 5.98
N PHE A 60 -2.99 0.80 5.53
CA PHE A 60 -2.75 2.26 5.47
C PHE A 60 -3.32 2.95 4.24
N SER A 61 -3.78 2.19 3.24
CA SER A 61 -4.28 2.74 1.99
C SER A 61 -5.81 2.68 2.00
N PRO A 62 -6.51 3.84 2.07
CA PRO A 62 -7.96 3.88 2.13
C PRO A 62 -8.59 3.67 0.74
N LEU A 63 -8.09 2.70 -0.03
CA LEU A 63 -8.44 2.46 -1.43
C LEU A 63 -9.08 1.08 -1.59
N SER A 64 -10.37 1.05 -1.92
CA SER A 64 -11.07 -0.18 -2.23
C SER A 64 -10.85 -0.60 -3.69
N PHE A 65 -10.40 -1.83 -3.87
CA PHE A 65 -10.36 -2.52 -5.15
C PHE A 65 -11.58 -3.40 -5.41
N GLY A 66 -12.48 -3.56 -4.43
CA GLY A 66 -13.68 -4.39 -4.52
C GLY A 66 -14.03 -5.02 -3.18
N ASN A 67 -15.21 -5.63 -3.12
CA ASN A 67 -15.73 -6.26 -1.90
C ASN A 67 -15.87 -7.77 -2.09
N ILE A 68 -15.25 -8.55 -1.20
CA ILE A 68 -15.24 -10.02 -1.26
C ILE A 68 -16.63 -10.66 -1.10
N ARG A 69 -17.59 -9.92 -0.51
CA ARG A 69 -19.00 -10.34 -0.39
C ARG A 69 -19.77 -10.20 -1.71
N LYS A 70 -19.22 -9.46 -2.68
CA LYS A 70 -19.86 -9.15 -3.98
C LYS A 70 -19.17 -9.82 -5.16
N GLU A 71 -17.85 -10.01 -5.08
CA GLU A 71 -17.06 -10.67 -6.14
C GLU A 71 -15.91 -11.50 -5.55
N SER A 72 -15.38 -12.44 -6.33
CA SER A 72 -14.33 -13.34 -5.83
C SER A 72 -13.02 -12.61 -5.55
N LEU A 73 -12.33 -13.02 -4.48
CA LEU A 73 -11.02 -12.47 -4.12
C LEU A 73 -10.03 -12.55 -5.30
N LYS A 74 -10.05 -13.63 -6.09
CA LYS A 74 -9.22 -13.78 -7.29
C LYS A 74 -9.43 -12.62 -8.27
N ARG A 75 -10.68 -12.21 -8.53
CA ARG A 75 -10.99 -11.11 -9.45
C ARG A 75 -10.50 -9.77 -8.90
N ILE A 76 -10.68 -9.55 -7.60
CA ILE A 76 -10.21 -8.33 -6.92
C ILE A 76 -8.68 -8.26 -6.93
N TRP A 77 -8.01 -9.35 -6.55
CA TRP A 77 -6.56 -9.46 -6.55
C TRP A 77 -5.96 -9.18 -7.93
N MET A 78 -6.53 -9.78 -8.99
CA MET A 78 -6.07 -9.52 -10.36
C MET A 78 -6.23 -8.06 -10.78
N ARG A 79 -7.27 -7.36 -10.30
CA ARG A 79 -7.45 -5.92 -10.54
C ARG A 79 -6.38 -5.11 -9.82
N LEU A 80 -6.10 -5.50 -8.58
CA LEU A 80 -5.17 -4.84 -7.67
C LEU A 80 -3.71 -4.96 -8.14
N VAL A 81 -3.24 -6.16 -8.50
CA VAL A 81 -1.85 -6.37 -8.98
C VAL A 81 -1.61 -5.85 -10.40
N LYS A 82 -2.66 -5.66 -11.21
CA LYS A 82 -2.56 -5.10 -12.56
C LYS A 82 -2.70 -3.58 -12.60
N HIS A 83 -3.15 -2.96 -11.52
CA HIS A 83 -3.37 -1.53 -11.48
C HIS A 83 -2.05 -0.76 -11.70
N PRO A 84 -1.99 0.27 -12.56
CA PRO A 84 -0.74 0.98 -12.86
C PRO A 84 0.00 1.56 -11.65
N ALA A 85 -0.71 1.90 -10.57
CA ALA A 85 -0.10 2.36 -9.31
C ALA A 85 0.63 1.26 -8.51
N PHE A 86 0.36 -0.02 -8.82
CA PHE A 86 0.71 -1.16 -7.99
C PHE A 86 1.41 -2.29 -8.74
N ASN A 87 1.37 -2.32 -10.07
CA ASN A 87 1.96 -3.35 -10.93
C ASN A 87 3.51 -3.34 -11.00
N HIS A 88 4.15 -2.78 -9.98
CA HIS A 88 5.59 -2.66 -9.84
C HIS A 88 5.96 -2.71 -8.35
N ARG A 89 7.22 -3.05 -8.06
CA ARG A 89 7.73 -2.95 -6.69
C ARG A 89 7.98 -1.49 -6.32
N SER A 90 7.86 -1.17 -5.03
CA SER A 90 8.22 0.13 -4.47
C SER A 90 9.20 -0.08 -3.32
N PRO A 91 10.34 0.64 -3.29
CA PRO A 91 11.33 0.49 -2.22
C PRO A 91 10.90 1.06 -0.88
N PHE A 92 9.93 1.99 -0.88
CA PHE A 92 9.37 2.60 0.32
C PHE A 92 7.84 2.54 0.29
N CYS A 93 7.22 2.84 1.43
CA CYS A 93 5.76 2.93 1.54
C CYS A 93 5.18 3.93 0.53
N ARG A 94 4.22 3.49 -0.29
CA ARG A 94 3.53 4.36 -1.26
C ARG A 94 2.82 5.54 -0.61
N MET A 95 2.30 5.38 0.61
CA MET A 95 1.68 6.46 1.36
C MET A 95 2.67 7.56 1.78
N GLN A 96 3.98 7.29 1.78
CA GLN A 96 5.01 8.30 2.02
C GLN A 96 5.46 9.00 0.72
N ASN A 97 5.01 8.54 -0.45
CA ASN A 97 5.33 9.14 -1.73
C ASN A 97 4.32 10.26 -2.07
N LYS A 98 4.84 11.46 -2.35
CA LYS A 98 4.01 12.64 -2.62
C LYS A 98 3.23 12.49 -3.92
N GLU A 99 3.84 11.93 -4.96
CA GLU A 99 3.20 11.74 -6.26
C GLU A 99 2.06 10.71 -6.17
N PHE A 100 2.27 9.60 -5.45
CA PHE A 100 1.22 8.62 -5.17
C PHE A 100 0.05 9.27 -4.43
N ARG A 101 0.32 10.05 -3.39
CA ARG A 101 -0.73 10.76 -2.65
C ARG A 101 -1.49 11.74 -3.54
N HIS A 102 -0.80 12.50 -4.37
CA HIS A 102 -1.42 13.45 -5.29
C HIS A 102 -2.45 12.80 -6.21
N PHE A 103 -2.16 11.62 -6.75
CA PHE A 103 -3.09 10.93 -7.66
C PHE A 103 -4.15 10.09 -6.95
N TYR A 104 -3.87 9.59 -5.74
CA TYR A 104 -4.67 8.53 -5.13
C TYR A 104 -5.24 8.85 -3.74
N ILE A 105 -4.74 9.85 -3.04
CA ILE A 105 -5.15 10.18 -1.67
C ILE A 105 -5.74 11.58 -1.60
N ASP A 106 -4.99 12.58 -2.09
CA ASP A 106 -5.40 13.99 -2.04
C ASP A 106 -6.71 14.28 -2.84
N PRO A 107 -7.06 13.54 -3.92
CA PRO A 107 -8.35 13.73 -4.61
C PRO A 107 -9.56 13.09 -3.92
N ILE A 108 -9.37 12.37 -2.80
CA ILE A 108 -10.49 11.77 -2.06
C ILE A 108 -11.21 12.90 -1.31
N PRO A 109 -12.53 13.10 -1.51
CA PRO A 109 -13.28 14.11 -0.77
C PRO A 109 -13.28 13.84 0.75
N ASP A 110 -13.25 14.90 1.56
CA ASP A 110 -13.23 14.80 3.03
C ASP A 110 -14.47 14.08 3.60
N ASP A 111 -15.61 14.17 2.92
CA ASP A 111 -16.89 13.54 3.30
C ASP A 111 -17.09 12.15 2.67
N ALA A 112 -16.13 11.68 1.87
CA ALA A 112 -16.26 10.40 1.20
C ALA A 112 -16.18 9.22 2.19
N PRO A 113 -17.04 8.20 2.04
CA PRO A 113 -16.92 6.99 2.82
C PRO A 113 -15.63 6.24 2.47
N LEU A 114 -14.90 5.80 3.49
CA LEU A 114 -13.67 5.03 3.34
C LEU A 114 -13.90 3.53 3.61
N PRO A 115 -13.16 2.63 2.92
CA PRO A 115 -12.19 2.91 1.87
C PRO A 115 -12.85 3.38 0.56
N TYR A 116 -12.23 4.35 -0.11
CA TYR A 116 -12.74 5.00 -1.31
C TYR A 116 -12.51 4.11 -2.55
N SER A 117 -13.48 4.04 -3.44
CA SER A 117 -13.39 3.19 -4.64
C SER A 117 -12.29 3.66 -5.59
N ILE A 118 -11.32 2.80 -5.89
CA ILE A 118 -10.23 3.09 -6.85
C ILE A 118 -10.74 3.46 -8.24
N LYS A 119 -11.96 3.02 -8.59
CA LYS A 119 -12.60 3.33 -9.89
C LYS A 119 -12.92 4.81 -10.07
N ASN A 120 -13.00 5.57 -8.97
CA ASN A 120 -13.28 7.00 -8.98
C ASN A 120 -12.00 7.85 -9.07
N LEU A 121 -10.84 7.19 -9.18
CA LEU A 121 -9.51 7.81 -9.22
C LEU A 121 -8.84 7.52 -10.57
N PRO A 122 -7.83 8.31 -10.97
CA PRO A 122 -7.11 8.09 -12.21
C PRO A 122 -6.40 6.73 -12.23
N SER A 123 -6.32 6.09 -13.39
CA SER A 123 -5.62 4.82 -13.58
C SER A 123 -4.23 5.05 -14.21
N VAL A 124 -3.30 5.63 -13.45
CA VAL A 124 -1.97 6.08 -13.94
C VAL A 124 -0.79 5.51 -13.14
N ASP A 125 0.35 5.31 -13.79
CA ASP A 125 1.61 5.07 -13.06
C ASP A 125 2.10 6.42 -12.52
N TYR A 126 1.96 6.64 -11.21
CA TYR A 126 2.31 7.91 -10.55
C TYR A 126 3.79 8.28 -10.70
N ARG A 127 4.66 7.32 -11.05
CA ARG A 127 6.09 7.57 -11.28
C ARG A 127 6.37 8.18 -12.66
N LYS A 128 5.41 8.07 -13.58
CA LYS A 128 5.53 8.52 -14.98
C LYS A 128 4.54 9.63 -15.33
N ALA A 129 3.45 9.75 -14.59
CA ALA A 129 2.45 10.77 -14.80
C ALA A 129 3.03 12.15 -14.46
N LYS A 130 2.79 13.13 -15.33
CA LYS A 130 3.13 14.53 -15.03
C LYS A 130 2.06 15.09 -14.10
N ILE A 131 2.49 15.67 -12.98
CA ILE A 131 1.62 16.50 -12.15
C ILE A 131 1.38 17.79 -12.96
N PRO A 132 0.12 18.18 -13.24
CA PRO A 132 -0.15 19.47 -13.87
C PRO A 132 0.50 20.57 -13.04
N GLU A 133 1.27 21.45 -13.67
CA GLU A 133 1.81 22.62 -12.98
C GLU A 133 0.64 23.42 -12.40
N VAL A 134 0.59 23.51 -11.07
CA VAL A 134 -0.33 24.42 -10.41
C VAL A 134 0.21 25.82 -10.67
N ASN A 135 -0.37 26.49 -11.66
CA ASN A 135 -0.14 27.92 -11.86
C ASN A 135 -0.71 28.64 -10.63
N PHE A 136 0.18 28.99 -9.70
CA PHE A 136 -0.10 30.01 -8.70
C PHE A 136 -0.12 31.35 -9.43
N THR A 137 -1.20 31.64 -10.16
CA THR A 137 -1.52 33.03 -10.50
C THR A 137 -1.94 33.70 -9.20
N GLN A 138 -1.07 34.60 -8.72
CA GLN A 138 -1.34 35.60 -7.69
C GLN A 138 -2.57 36.44 -8.03
#